data_AF-A0A2L2YHJ9-F1
#
_entry.id   AF-A0A2L2YHJ9-F1
#
_cell.length_a   1.000
_cell.length_b   1.000
_cell.length_c   1.000
_cell.angle_alpha   90.00
_cell.angle_beta   90.00
_cell.angle_gamma   90.00
#
_symmetry.space_group_name_H-M   'P 1'
#
loop_
_entity.id
_entity.type
_entity.pdbx_description
1 polymer ?
#
loop_
_entity_poly.entity_id
_entity_poly.type
_entity_poly.pdbx_seq_one_letter_code
_entity_poly.pdbx_strand_id
1 'polypeptide(L)'
;APGPAKVPEVVLQQALSELFNKNVEVISVVELTHRCPTYSKINDDSEAALRELYNFPANYKVIFLKGGGTGQFSAVPLNLCSSPEDVADYIVTGTWSSKAAQEA
;
A
#
# COMPACT_ATOMS: atom_id res chain seq x y z
N ALA A 1 -5.09 -0.28 19.92
CA ALA A 1 -6.09 -1.16 19.28
C ALA A 1 -5.38 -2.03 18.24
N PRO A 2 -5.77 -3.30 18.03
CA PRO A 2 -5.12 -4.20 17.06
C PRO A 2 -5.28 -3.75 15.59
N GLY A 3 -6.11 -2.74 15.34
CA GLY A 3 -6.35 -2.12 14.04
C GLY A 3 -7.74 -1.45 14.04
N PRO A 4 -7.92 -0.27 13.42
CA PRO A 4 -6.87 0.60 12.89
C PRO A 4 -5.98 1.19 13.99
N ALA A 5 -4.70 1.40 13.68
CA ALA A 5 -3.74 2.01 14.60
C ALA A 5 -3.95 3.53 14.69
N LYS A 6 -3.42 4.16 15.76
CA LYS A 6 -3.47 5.62 15.91
C LYS A 6 -2.53 6.27 14.90
N VAL A 7 -3.06 7.20 14.10
CA VAL A 7 -2.27 8.06 13.21
C VAL A 7 -1.75 9.28 14.01
N PRO A 8 -0.52 9.75 13.77
CA PRO A 8 -0.01 10.98 14.39
C PRO A 8 -0.94 12.18 14.12
N GLU A 9 -1.18 12.99 15.15
CA GLU A 9 -2.14 14.11 15.06
C GLU A 9 -1.76 15.13 13.99
N VAL A 10 -0.47 15.43 13.84
CA VAL A 10 0.04 16.36 12.82
C VAL A 10 -0.34 15.93 11.40
N VAL A 11 -0.35 14.63 11.12
CA VAL A 11 -0.75 14.09 9.81
C VAL A 11 -2.24 14.30 9.57
N LEU A 12 -3.06 14.09 10.59
CA LEU A 12 -4.51 14.30 10.51
C LEU A 12 -4.84 15.78 10.31
N GLN A 13 -4.18 16.67 11.04
CA GLN A 13 -4.36 18.11 10.92
C GLN A 13 -3.99 18.62 9.51
N GLN A 14 -2.85 18.15 8.98
CA GLN A 14 -2.42 18.51 7.62
C GLN A 14 -3.45 18.01 6.58
N ALA A 15 -3.83 16.73 6.63
CA ALA A 15 -4.79 16.16 5.70
C ALA A 15 -6.14 16.90 5.73
N LEU A 16 -6.63 17.27 6.91
CA LEU A 16 -7.85 18.07 7.06
C LEU A 16 -7.73 19.47 6.43
N SER A 17 -6.58 20.13 6.64
CA SER A 17 -6.34 21.46 6.08
C SER A 17 -6.26 21.48 4.55
N GLU A 18 -5.68 20.43 3.96
CA GLU A 18 -5.52 20.28 2.52
C GLU A 18 -6.80 19.78 1.85
N LEU A 19 -7.62 18.99 2.55
CA LEU A 19 -8.90 18.50 2.05
C LEU A 19 -9.90 19.65 1.80
N PHE A 20 -9.88 20.67 2.66
CA PHE A 20 -10.78 21.83 2.61
C PHE A 20 -10.00 23.12 2.31
N ASN A 21 -9.27 23.15 1.19
CA ASN A 21 -8.56 24.36 0.80
C ASN A 21 -9.55 25.40 0.26
N LYS A 22 -9.62 26.57 0.90
CA LYS A 22 -10.48 27.69 0.49
C LYS A 22 -9.91 28.48 -0.70
N ASN A 23 -8.66 28.23 -1.07
CA ASN A 23 -8.04 28.82 -2.25
C ASN A 23 -8.43 28.00 -3.48
N VAL A 24 -9.21 28.62 -4.37
CA VAL A 24 -9.88 28.01 -5.56
C VAL A 24 -8.90 27.37 -6.57
N GLU A 25 -7.59 27.62 -6.42
CA GLU A 25 -6.55 27.13 -7.33
C GLU A 25 -6.11 25.68 -7.06
N VAL A 26 -6.40 25.12 -5.88
CA VAL A 26 -5.93 23.78 -5.49
C VAL A 26 -7.11 22.81 -5.40
N ILE A 27 -7.11 21.83 -6.30
CA ILE A 27 -8.09 20.73 -6.30
C ILE A 27 -7.73 19.72 -5.22
N SER A 28 -8.72 19.26 -4.46
CA SER A 28 -8.52 18.28 -3.39
C SER A 28 -8.01 16.94 -3.94
N VAL A 29 -7.15 16.23 -3.19
CA VAL A 29 -6.60 14.93 -3.62
C VAL A 29 -7.69 13.90 -3.94
N VAL A 30 -8.85 14.01 -3.28
CA VAL A 30 -9.99 13.11 -3.48
C VAL A 30 -10.74 13.38 -4.80
N GLU A 31 -10.50 14.52 -5.44
CA GLU A 31 -11.11 14.94 -6.70
C GLU A 31 -10.13 14.85 -7.89
N LEU A 32 -8.84 14.62 -7.62
CA LEU A 32 -7.83 14.47 -8.65
C LEU A 32 -8.08 13.21 -9.49
N THR A 33 -7.96 13.37 -10.81
CA THR A 33 -7.79 12.21 -11.68
C THR A 33 -6.42 11.58 -11.42
N HIS A 34 -6.39 10.26 -11.23
CA HIS A 34 -5.16 9.49 -11.01
C HIS A 34 -4.14 9.58 -12.16
N ARG A 35 -4.53 10.15 -13.30
CA ARG A 35 -3.68 10.34 -14.49
C ARG A 35 -3.10 11.75 -14.62
N CYS A 36 -3.45 12.68 -13.73
CA CYS A 36 -2.88 14.03 -13.81
C CYS A 36 -1.45 14.06 -13.26
N PRO A 37 -0.60 15.00 -13.76
CA PRO A 37 0.77 15.15 -13.28
C PRO A 37 0.87 15.34 -11.76
N THR A 38 -0.10 16.06 -11.17
CA THR A 38 -0.15 16.28 -9.71
C THR A 38 -0.30 14.97 -8.95
N TYR A 39 -1.17 14.06 -9.40
CA TYR A 39 -1.33 12.75 -8.75
C TYR A 39 -0.12 11.85 -8.99
N SER A 40 0.45 11.85 -10.21
CA SER A 40 1.68 11.10 -10.50
C SER A 40 2.81 11.51 -9.55
N LYS A 41 2.97 12.81 -9.32
CA LYS A 41 3.96 13.31 -8.36
C LYS A 41 3.71 12.81 -6.94
N ILE A 42 2.46 12.77 -6.47
CA ILE A 42 2.13 12.20 -5.14
C ILE A 42 2.57 10.74 -5.05
N ASN A 43 2.33 9.95 -6.10
CA ASN A 43 2.73 8.54 -6.14
C ASN A 43 4.26 8.38 -6.14
N ASP A 44 4.96 9.16 -6.97
CA ASP A 44 6.42 9.12 -7.10
C ASP A 44 7.12 9.53 -5.80
N ASP A 45 6.65 10.62 -5.17
CA ASP A 45 7.18 11.10 -3.89
C ASP A 45 6.90 10.08 -2.77
N SER A 46 5.74 9.41 -2.79
CA SER A 46 5.40 8.36 -1.82
C SER A 46 6.28 7.11 -1.98
N GLU A 47 6.56 6.68 -3.21
CA GLU A 47 7.50 5.59 -3.47
C GLU A 47 8.91 5.97 -3.02
N ALA A 48 9.37 7.17 -3.34
CA ALA A 48 10.70 7.66 -2.95
C ALA A 48 10.87 7.67 -1.43
N ALA A 49 9.87 8.19 -0.69
CA ALA A 49 9.88 8.21 0.77
C ALA A 49 9.95 6.80 1.38
N LEU A 50 9.23 5.81 0.81
CA LEU A 50 9.33 4.42 1.26
C LEU A 50 10.71 3.82 1.00
N ARG A 51 11.29 4.09 -0.19
CA ARG A 51 12.63 3.63 -0.54
C ARG A 51 13.69 4.19 0.39
N GLU A 52 13.59 5.47 0.73
CA GLU A 52 14.47 6.12 1.70
C GLU A 52 14.31 5.50 3.10
N LEU A 53 13.06 5.39 3.58
CA LEU A 53 12.76 4.92 4.94
C LEU A 53 13.25 3.49 5.20
N TYR A 54 13.08 2.58 4.24
CA TYR A 54 13.45 1.17 4.37
C TYR A 54 14.77 0.82 3.69
N ASN A 55 15.42 1.77 3.03
CA ASN A 55 16.66 1.58 2.28
C ASN A 55 16.56 0.42 1.26
N PHE A 56 15.51 0.41 0.44
CA PHE A 56 15.29 -0.66 -0.55
C PHE A 56 16.36 -0.66 -1.63
N PRO A 57 16.91 -1.84 -2.02
CA PRO A 57 17.83 -1.91 -3.15
C PRO A 57 17.09 -1.72 -4.49
N ALA A 58 17.81 -1.21 -5.49
CA ALA A 58 17.24 -0.79 -6.78
C ALA A 58 16.58 -1.94 -7.58
N ASN A 59 16.90 -3.20 -7.27
CA ASN A 59 16.34 -4.39 -7.91
C ASN A 59 14.95 -4.77 -7.37
N TYR A 60 14.38 -4.05 -6.39
CA TYR A 60 13.02 -4.27 -5.91
C TYR A 60 12.04 -3.25 -6.50
N LYS A 61 10.82 -3.72 -6.76
CA LYS A 61 9.68 -2.88 -7.16
C LYS A 61 8.81 -2.57 -5.95
N VAL A 62 8.29 -1.34 -5.90
CA VAL A 62 7.31 -0.89 -4.91
C VAL A 62 5.98 -0.74 -5.63
N ILE A 63 4.90 -1.27 -5.05
CA ILE A 63 3.55 -1.19 -5.61
C ILE A 63 2.56 -0.85 -4.50
N PHE A 64 1.63 0.07 -4.79
CA PHE A 64 0.53 0.43 -3.89
C PHE A 64 -0.75 -0.26 -4.35
N LEU A 65 -1.25 -1.21 -3.58
CA LEU A 65 -2.38 -2.06 -3.95
C LEU A 65 -3.57 -1.92 -3.00
N LYS A 66 -4.78 -2.12 -3.55
CA LYS A 66 -6.02 -2.32 -2.78
C LYS A 66 -6.14 -3.79 -2.36
N GLY A 67 -7.07 -4.08 -1.46
CA GLY A 67 -7.38 -5.44 -0.99
C GLY A 67 -6.77 -5.81 0.36
N GLY A 68 -5.97 -4.92 0.96
CA GLY A 68 -5.38 -5.15 2.29
C GLY A 68 -4.43 -6.36 2.32
N GLY A 69 -4.03 -6.76 3.54
CA GLY A 69 -3.13 -7.90 3.72
C GLY A 69 -3.72 -9.22 3.22
N THR A 70 -5.02 -9.46 3.48
CA THR A 70 -5.71 -10.68 3.05
C THR A 70 -5.77 -10.82 1.54
N GLY A 71 -6.08 -9.74 0.81
CA GLY A 71 -6.08 -9.79 -0.66
C GLY A 71 -4.74 -10.19 -1.27
N GLN A 72 -3.63 -10.03 -0.53
CA GLN A 72 -2.31 -10.46 -0.99
C GLN A 72 -2.02 -11.94 -0.70
N PHE A 73 -2.77 -12.61 0.17
CA PHE A 73 -2.55 -14.02 0.50
C PHE A 73 -2.66 -14.92 -0.74
N SER A 74 -3.70 -14.76 -1.55
CA SER A 74 -3.81 -15.45 -2.85
C SER A 74 -2.96 -14.80 -3.94
N ALA A 75 -2.73 -13.48 -3.88
CA ALA A 75 -1.99 -12.79 -4.94
C ALA A 75 -0.52 -13.27 -5.02
N VAL A 76 0.13 -13.55 -3.89
CA VAL A 76 1.51 -14.03 -3.86
C VAL A 76 1.70 -15.33 -4.65
N PRO A 77 1.04 -16.46 -4.34
CA PRO A 77 1.21 -17.70 -5.10
C PRO A 77 0.75 -17.56 -6.55
N LEU A 78 -0.35 -16.84 -6.83
CA LEU A 78 -0.83 -16.64 -8.20
C LEU A 78 0.14 -15.85 -9.10
N ASN A 79 1.07 -15.08 -8.53
CA ASN A 79 2.06 -14.33 -9.29
C ASN A 79 3.46 -14.96 -9.26
N LEU A 80 3.78 -15.77 -8.26
CA LEU A 80 5.11 -16.37 -8.07
C LEU A 80 5.19 -17.83 -8.52
N CYS A 81 4.11 -18.59 -8.39
CA CYS A 81 4.03 -19.95 -8.93
C CYS A 81 3.81 -19.87 -10.44
N SER A 82 4.64 -20.59 -11.19
CA SER A 82 4.54 -20.67 -12.65
C SER A 82 3.53 -21.74 -13.09
N SER A 83 3.21 -22.71 -12.22
CA SER A 83 2.30 -23.81 -12.51
C SER A 83 1.43 -24.17 -11.31
N PRO A 84 0.21 -24.72 -11.50
CA PRO A 84 -0.62 -25.23 -10.40
C PRO A 84 0.02 -26.36 -9.59
N GLU A 85 1.01 -27.04 -10.15
CA GLU A 85 1.76 -28.12 -9.49
C GLU A 85 2.93 -27.60 -8.64
N ASP A 86 3.24 -26.30 -8.69
CA ASP A 86 4.30 -25.72 -7.88
C ASP A 86 3.95 -25.81 -6.39
N VAL A 87 4.94 -26.15 -5.57
CA VAL A 87 4.79 -26.28 -4.12
C VAL A 87 5.25 -25.00 -3.45
N ALA A 88 4.38 -24.41 -2.63
CA ALA A 88 4.70 -23.26 -1.79
C ALA A 88 4.77 -23.68 -0.31
N ASP A 89 5.91 -23.43 0.33
CA ASP A 89 6.11 -23.71 1.75
C ASP A 89 5.60 -22.55 2.63
N TYR A 90 4.81 -22.88 3.66
CA TYR A 90 4.27 -21.91 4.62
C TYR A 90 4.71 -22.24 6.06
N ILE A 91 5.33 -21.26 6.73
CA ILE A 91 5.62 -21.33 8.17
C ILE A 91 4.43 -20.78 8.95
N VAL A 92 3.66 -21.67 9.59
CA VAL A 92 2.44 -21.29 10.32
C VAL A 92 2.73 -21.06 11.81
N THR A 93 2.69 -19.80 12.24
CA THR A 93 2.96 -19.40 13.64
C THR A 93 1.77 -18.73 14.34
N GLY A 94 0.68 -18.44 13.62
CA GLY A 94 -0.54 -17.89 14.20
C GLY A 94 -1.66 -17.67 13.19
N THR A 95 -2.65 -16.86 13.58
CA THR A 95 -3.88 -16.64 12.81
C THR A 95 -3.64 -16.14 11.39
N TRP A 96 -2.72 -15.22 11.18
CA TRP A 96 -2.49 -14.62 9.86
C TRP A 96 -1.76 -15.57 8.90
N SER A 97 -0.68 -16.22 9.36
CA SER A 97 0.03 -17.22 8.56
C SER A 97 -0.85 -18.43 8.24
N SER A 98 -1.75 -18.82 9.16
CA SER A 98 -2.71 -19.91 8.93
C SER A 98 -3.74 -19.56 7.86
N LYS A 99 -4.23 -18.31 7.84
CA LYS A 99 -5.15 -17.85 6.79
C LYS A 99 -4.45 -17.74 5.45
N ALA A 100 -3.22 -17.21 5.43
CA ALA A 100 -2.43 -17.12 4.22
C ALA A 100 -2.22 -18.49 3.55
N ALA A 101 -1.91 -19.52 4.34
CA ALA A 101 -1.72 -20.89 3.84
C ALA A 101 -3.03 -21.55 3.36
N GLN A 102 -4.21 -21.10 3.82
CA GLN A 102 -5.50 -21.61 3.36
C GLN A 102 -5.98 -20.95 2.07
N GLU A 103 -5.57 -19.71 1.82
CA GLU A 103 -5.93 -18.92 0.63
C GLU A 103 -4.94 -19.07 -0.53
N ALA A 104 -3.83 -19.76 -0.28
CA ALA A 104 -2.78 -20.07 -1.25
C ALA A 104 -3.08 -21.35 -2.01
#